data_AF-A0A3C0TDJ5-F1
#
_entry.id   AF-A0A3C0TDJ5-F1
#
_cell.length_a   1.000
_cell.length_b   1.000
_cell.length_c   1.000
_cell.angle_alpha   90.00
_cell.angle_beta   90.00
_cell.angle_gamma   90.00
#
_symmetry.space_group_name_H-M   'P 1'
#
loop_
_entity.id
_entity.type
_entity.pdbx_description
1 polymer ?
#
loop_
_entity_poly.entity_id
_entity_poly.type
_entity_poly.pdbx_seq_one_letter_code
_entity_poly.pdbx_strand_id
1 'polypeptide(L)' 'MKAGPETGVETTLHDAKRTTASYIAMFITNAETADRVLNYALSGIMPRYGLHDFRDAKTHALVKWNHKLNEILK' A
#
# COMPACT_ATOMS: atom_id res chain seq x y z
N MET A 1 -19.33 1.39 1.43
CA MET A 1 -19.16 0.60 0.18
C MET A 1 -19.63 -0.80 0.49
N LYS A 2 -20.68 -1.30 -0.17
CA LYS A 2 -21.17 -2.67 0.00
C LYS A 2 -20.34 -3.59 -0.91
N ALA A 3 -19.77 -4.65 -0.36
CA ALA A 3 -19.10 -5.71 -1.11
C ALA A 3 -20.11 -6.40 -2.05
N GLY A 4 -19.64 -6.79 -3.25
CA GLY A 4 -20.45 -7.47 -4.25
C GLY A 4 -20.89 -8.88 -3.82
N PRO A 5 -22.00 -9.41 -4.38
CA PRO A 5 -22.71 -10.59 -3.87
C PRO A 5 -22.10 -11.97 -4.22
N GLU A 6 -20.92 -12.06 -4.82
CA GLU A 6 -20.51 -13.30 -5.53
C GLU A 6 -19.69 -14.31 -4.70
N THR A 7 -19.08 -13.94 -3.57
CA THR A 7 -18.05 -14.79 -2.90
C THR A 7 -18.34 -15.15 -1.45
N GLY A 8 -19.39 -14.59 -0.83
CA GLY A 8 -19.69 -14.80 0.58
C GLY A 8 -18.64 -14.23 1.56
N VAL A 9 -17.62 -13.52 1.06
CA VAL A 9 -16.57 -12.90 1.87
C VAL A 9 -16.90 -11.43 2.07
N GLU A 10 -17.13 -11.04 3.33
CA GLU A 10 -17.17 -9.63 3.69
C GLU A 10 -15.78 -9.03 3.50
N THR A 11 -15.65 -8.14 2.51
CA THR A 11 -14.42 -7.40 2.26
C THR A 11 -14.52 -6.02 2.87
N THR A 12 -13.51 -5.63 3.64
CA THR A 12 -13.43 -4.30 4.26
C THR A 12 -12.43 -3.40 3.52
N LEU A 13 -12.52 -2.09 3.76
CA LEU A 13 -11.50 -1.14 3.28
C LEU A 13 -10.10 -1.47 3.83
N HIS A 14 -10.03 -2.06 5.02
CA HIS A 14 -8.77 -2.51 5.62
C HIS A 14 -8.18 -3.70 4.85
N ASP A 15 -9.00 -4.58 4.28
CA ASP A 15 -8.52 -5.68 3.45
C ASP A 15 -7.94 -5.17 2.12
N ALA A 16 -8.58 -4.16 1.51
CA ALA A 16 -8.00 -3.48 0.34
C ALA A 16 -6.62 -2.83 0.67
N LYS A 17 -6.49 -2.25 1.87
CA LYS A 17 -5.22 -1.71 2.36
C LYS A 17 -4.18 -2.82 2.57
N ARG A 18 -4.56 -3.97 3.14
CA ARG A 18 -3.69 -5.14 3.31
C ARG A 18 -3.22 -5.70 1.97
N THR A 19 -4.11 -5.86 1.00
CA THR A 19 -3.73 -6.29 -0.36
C THR A 19 -2.72 -5.34 -0.97
N THR A 20 -2.97 -4.03 -0.90
CA THR A 20 -2.04 -3.01 -1.38
C THR A 20 -0.68 -3.14 -0.67
N ALA A 21 -0.67 -3.34 0.65
CA ALA A 21 0.56 -3.53 1.43
C ALA A 21 1.37 -4.76 0.99
N SER A 22 0.71 -5.90 0.78
CA SER A 22 1.37 -7.13 0.32
C SER A 22 2.05 -6.93 -1.04
N TYR A 23 1.39 -6.26 -1.99
CA TYR A 23 1.98 -5.99 -3.30
C TYR A 23 3.09 -4.94 -3.25
N ILE A 24 2.93 -3.88 -2.45
CA ILE A 24 3.99 -2.87 -2.26
C ILE A 24 5.25 -3.50 -1.64
N ALA A 25 5.08 -4.43 -0.70
CA ALA A 25 6.21 -5.18 -0.11
C ALA A 25 6.95 -6.05 -1.14
N MET A 26 6.30 -6.49 -2.23
CA MET A 26 6.98 -7.21 -3.33
C MET A 26 7.82 -6.27 -4.22
N PHE A 27 7.53 -4.97 -4.22
CA PHE A 27 8.22 -3.99 -5.08
C PHE A 27 9.33 -3.22 -4.36
N ILE A 28 9.35 -3.26 -3.03
CA ILE A 28 10.26 -2.50 -2.18
C ILE A 28 11.16 -3.49 -1.42
N THR A 29 12.47 -3.30 -1.50
CA THR A 29 13.46 -4.16 -0.85
C THR A 29 13.71 -3.81 0.62
N ASN A 30 13.33 -2.60 1.05
CA ASN A 30 13.53 -2.11 2.41
C ASN A 30 12.20 -2.00 3.18
N ALA A 31 12.09 -2.71 4.32
CA ALA A 31 10.92 -2.70 5.20
C ALA A 31 10.53 -1.30 5.68
N GLU A 32 11.51 -0.46 6.06
CA GLU A 32 11.22 0.92 6.48
C GLU A 32 10.57 1.71 5.33
N THR A 33 11.09 1.57 4.12
CA THR A 33 10.52 2.26 2.95
C THR A 33 9.09 1.80 2.70
N ALA A 34 8.79 0.51 2.85
CA ALA A 34 7.44 -0.01 2.70
C ALA A 34 6.48 0.58 3.74
N ASP A 35 6.88 0.64 5.02
CA ASP A 35 6.07 1.21 6.10
C ASP A 35 5.80 2.71 5.88
N ARG A 36 6.79 3.46 5.39
CA ARG A 36 6.64 4.88 5.05
C ARG A 36 5.70 5.09 3.86
N VAL A 37 5.84 4.28 2.80
CA VAL A 37 4.95 4.34 1.62
C VAL A 37 3.50 4.07 2.02
N LEU A 38 3.27 3.12 2.93
CA LEU A 38 1.97 2.74 3.45
C LEU A 38 1.42 3.69 4.52
N ASN A 39 2.15 4.76 4.86
CA ASN A 39 1.85 5.69 5.94
C ASN A 39 1.53 4.95 7.26
N TYR A 40 2.28 3.90 7.58
CA TYR A 40 2.12 3.23 8.86
C TYR A 40 2.58 4.14 10.00
N ALA A 41 1.84 4.06 11.10
CA ALA A 41 2.15 4.79 12.31
C ALA A 41 3.38 4.16 12.96
N LEU A 42 4.55 4.63 12.58
CA LEU A 42 5.82 4.23 13.18
C LEU A 42 6.03 5.03 14.48
N SER A 43 6.63 4.37 15.48
CA SER A 43 6.97 5.01 16.75
C SER A 43 8.12 6.02 16.56
N GLY A 44 8.09 7.08 17.38
CA GLY A 44 9.13 8.11 17.37
C GLY A 44 8.80 9.35 16.54
N ILE A 45 9.75 10.29 16.52
CA ILE A 45 9.59 11.63 15.94
C ILE A 45 10.01 11.65 14.46
N MET A 46 11.09 10.94 14.12
CA MET A 46 11.63 10.85 12.76
C MET A 46 10.61 10.39 11.69
N PRO A 47 9.67 9.48 12.00
CA PRO A 47 8.58 9.12 11.11
C PRO A 47 7.74 10.26 10.57
N ARG A 48 7.54 11.31 11.39
CA ARG A 48 6.65 12.43 11.07
C ARG A 48 7.34 13.48 10.19
N TYR A 49 8.66 13.62 10.30
CA TYR A 49 9.42 14.67 9.62
C TYR A 49 10.11 14.17 8.34
N GLY A 50 10.51 12.90 8.27
CA GLY A 50 11.20 12.34 7.10
C GLY A 50 10.30 11.94 5.92
N LEU A 51 9.02 12.35 5.89
CA LEU A 51 8.09 11.89 4.84
C LEU A 51 8.46 12.37 3.43
N HIS A 52 9.16 13.50 3.32
CA HIS A 52 9.59 14.06 2.05
C HIS A 52 10.63 13.16 1.36
N ASP A 53 11.53 12.56 2.13
CA ASP A 53 12.62 11.71 1.61
C ASP A 53 12.09 10.43 0.93
N PHE A 54 10.86 10.03 1.26
CA PHE A 54 10.22 8.85 0.70
C PHE A 54 9.18 9.18 -0.37
N ARG A 55 9.04 10.44 -0.80
CA ARG A 55 8.03 10.85 -1.78
C ARG A 55 8.21 10.12 -3.11
N ASP A 56 9.44 10.02 -3.60
CA ASP A 56 9.72 9.37 -4.89
C ASP A 56 9.53 7.85 -4.80
N ALA A 57 9.97 7.24 -3.70
CA ALA A 57 9.72 5.83 -3.41
C ALA A 57 8.21 5.53 -3.36
N LYS A 58 7.43 6.43 -2.75
CA LYS A 58 5.96 6.33 -2.70
C LYS A 58 5.33 6.45 -4.06
N THR A 59 5.70 7.45 -4.85
CA THR A 59 5.22 7.61 -6.22
C THR A 59 5.51 6.36 -7.04
N HIS A 60 6.75 5.88 -7.02
CA HIS A 60 7.16 4.70 -7.78
C HIS A 60 6.39 3.43 -7.36
N ALA A 61 6.20 3.21 -6.06
CA ALA A 61 5.43 2.08 -5.55
C ALA A 61 3.96 2.14 -5.96
N LEU A 62 3.34 3.32 -5.91
CA LEU A 62 1.94 3.52 -6.32
C LEU A 62 1.75 3.35 -7.83
N VAL A 63 2.71 3.78 -8.65
CA VAL A 63 2.69 3.55 -10.10
C VAL A 63 2.74 2.06 -10.41
N LYS A 64 3.66 1.31 -9.78
CA LYS A 64 3.74 -0.15 -9.92
C LYS A 64 2.46 -0.86 -9.47
N TRP A 65 1.89 -0.42 -8.34
CA TRP A 65 0.63 -0.95 -7.85
C TRP A 65 -0.52 -0.69 -8.84
N ASN A 66 -0.61 0.52 -9.39
CA ASN A 66 -1.61 0.85 -10.41
C ASN A 66 -1.45 -0.03 -11.67
N HIS A 67 -0.23 -0.26 -12.14
CA HIS A 67 0.01 -1.20 -13.23
C HIS A 67 -0.48 -2.61 -12.89
N LYS A 68 -0.17 -3.11 -11.68
CA LYS A 68 -0.60 -4.44 -11.26
C LYS A 68 -2.12 -4.55 -11.12
N LEU A 69 -2.78 -3.53 -10.57
CA LEU A 69 -4.24 -3.46 -10.51
C LEU A 69 -4.87 -3.54 -11.89
N ASN A 70 -4.31 -2.84 -12.87
CA ASN A 70 -4.78 -2.91 -14.26
C ASN A 70 -4.54 -4.28 -14.91
N GLU A 71 -3.61 -5.10 -14.42
CA GLU A 71 -3.48 -6.50 -14.86
C GLU A 71 -4.54 -7.40 -14.23
N ILE A 72 -4.93 -7.13 -12.97
CA ILE A 72 -5.90 -7.95 -12.22
C ILE A 72 -7.34 -7.65 -12.64
N LEU A 73 -7.66 -6.39 -12.97
CA LEU A 73 -9.01 -5.92 -13.31
C LEU A 73 -9.35 -6.05 -14.80
N LYS A 74 -8.41 -6.48 -15.64
CA LYS A 74 -8.66 -6.85 -17.03
C LYS A 74 -9.27 -8.24 -17.11
#